data_AF-A0A8S9RB32-F1
#
_entry.id   AF-A0A8S9RB32-F1
#
_cell.length_a   1.000
_cell.length_b   1.000
_cell.length_c   1.000
_cell.angle_alpha   90.00
_cell.angle_beta   90.00
_cell.angle_gamma   90.00
#
_symmetry.space_group_name_H-M   'P 1'
#
loop_
_entity.id
_entity.type
_entity.pdbx_description
1 polymer ?
#
loop_
_entity_poly.entity_id
_entity_poly.type
_entity_poly.pdbx_seq_one_letter_code
_entity_poly.pdbx_strand_id
1 'polypeptide(L)'
;MDFSDDLPPQLTKDVKRQNRKTRTVRSKDFETLIRIATRAAHVASNKGRHIVSPEAIRCVQVLRMMGSLTLTSRVITKTNALRALQFLATNGNPKIRSESKSVLVHLNGILENH
;
A
#
# COMPACT_ATOMS: atom_id res chain seq x y z
N MET A 1 -46.31 31.71 7.55
CA MET A 1 -45.26 31.34 6.59
C MET A 1 -44.23 30.57 7.39
N ASP A 2 -44.34 29.26 7.35
CA ASP A 2 -43.58 28.31 8.15
C ASP A 2 -42.48 27.75 7.25
N PHE A 3 -41.26 28.25 7.42
CA PHE A 3 -40.09 27.76 6.70
C PHE A 3 -39.55 26.55 7.48
N SER A 4 -40.10 25.38 7.18
CA SER A 4 -39.47 24.11 7.56
C SER A 4 -38.19 23.96 6.74
N ASP A 5 -37.08 24.27 7.40
CA ASP A 5 -35.71 24.07 6.98
C ASP A 5 -35.44 22.56 6.87
N ASP A 6 -35.67 22.00 5.68
CA ASP A 6 -35.47 20.60 5.32
C ASP A 6 -33.98 20.32 5.14
N LEU A 7 -33.24 20.41 6.25
CA LEU A 7 -31.81 20.14 6.29
C LEU A 7 -31.58 18.62 6.42
N PRO A 8 -30.85 17.97 5.48
CA PRO A 8 -30.62 16.53 5.56
C PRO A 8 -29.76 16.19 6.78
N PRO A 9 -29.93 15.00 7.40
CA PRO A 9 -29.16 14.61 8.56
C PRO A 9 -27.67 14.60 8.22
N GLN A 10 -26.89 15.38 8.99
CA GLN A 10 -25.44 15.41 8.87
C GLN A 10 -24.91 13.99 9.09
N LEU A 11 -24.36 13.43 8.03
CA LEU A 11 -23.74 12.12 8.01
C LEU A 11 -22.42 12.20 8.79
N THR A 12 -22.49 12.20 10.13
CA THR A 12 -21.33 11.97 10.99
C THR A 12 -20.95 10.51 10.84
N LYS A 13 -20.24 10.21 9.75
CA LYS A 13 -19.37 9.03 9.69
C LYS A 13 -18.29 9.31 10.72
N ASP A 14 -18.54 8.85 11.94
CA ASP A 14 -17.50 8.50 12.91
C ASP A 14 -16.54 7.55 12.21
N VAL A 15 -15.59 8.13 11.47
CA VAL A 15 -14.37 7.44 11.08
C VAL A 15 -13.66 7.25 12.39
N LYS A 16 -13.98 6.13 13.03
CA LYS A 16 -13.28 5.56 14.16
C LYS A 16 -11.82 5.55 13.75
N ARG A 17 -11.12 6.62 14.11
CA ARG A 17 -9.70 6.86 13.86
C ARG A 17 -9.04 5.83 14.75
N GLN A 18 -8.96 4.62 14.21
CA GLN A 18 -8.45 3.46 14.90
C GLN A 18 -6.99 3.81 15.16
N ASN A 19 -6.74 4.26 16.39
CA ASN A 19 -5.44 4.61 16.92
C ASN A 19 -4.61 3.32 16.88
N ARG A 20 -4.03 3.04 15.70
CA ARG A 20 -3.08 1.97 15.51
C ARG A 20 -1.86 2.41 16.29
N LYS A 21 -1.79 2.00 17.56
CA LYS A 21 -0.55 1.96 18.33
C LYS A 21 0.54 1.49 17.38
N THR A 22 1.49 2.37 17.10
CA THR A 22 2.56 2.20 16.12
C THR A 22 3.46 1.07 16.57
N ARG A 23 3.07 -0.17 16.26
CA ARG A 23 3.93 -1.33 16.38
C ARG A 23 4.97 -1.19 15.28
N THR A 24 6.18 -0.81 15.66
CA THR A 24 7.33 -0.80 14.76
C THR A 24 7.45 -2.18 14.12
N VAL A 25 7.44 -2.21 12.79
CA VAL A 25 7.46 -3.45 12.04
C VAL A 25 8.87 -4.01 12.02
N ARG A 26 9.01 -5.31 12.30
CA ARG A 26 10.31 -5.99 12.23
C ARG A 26 10.71 -6.16 10.77
N SER A 27 12.00 -6.09 10.47
CA SER A 27 12.52 -6.27 9.10
C SER A 27 12.06 -7.59 8.46
N LYS A 28 11.97 -8.68 9.23
CA LYS A 28 11.50 -9.99 8.73
C LYS A 28 10.05 -9.98 8.25
N ASP A 29 9.19 -9.25 8.96
CA ASP A 29 7.77 -9.16 8.60
C ASP A 29 7.63 -8.34 7.31
N PHE A 30 8.39 -7.23 7.21
CA PHE A 30 8.42 -6.41 6.01
C PHE A 30 9.00 -7.15 4.80
N GLU A 31 10.07 -7.93 4.99
CA GLU A 31 10.64 -8.79 3.95
C GLU A 31 9.63 -9.83 3.45
N THR A 32 8.84 -10.40 4.36
CA THR A 32 7.77 -11.35 4.01
C THR A 32 6.73 -10.68 3.12
N LEU A 33 6.30 -9.46 3.44
CA LEU A 33 5.37 -8.69 2.60
C LEU A 33 5.95 -8.45 1.20
N ILE A 34 7.22 -8.07 1.09
CA ILE A 34 7.90 -7.87 -0.20
C ILE A 34 7.88 -9.15 -1.04
N ARG A 35 8.21 -10.30 -0.42
CA ARG A 35 8.20 -11.61 -1.11
C ARG A 35 6.80 -11.99 -1.60
N ILE A 36 5.78 -11.77 -0.78
CA ILE A 36 4.38 -12.04 -1.16
C ILE A 36 3.96 -11.13 -2.33
N ALA A 37 4.22 -9.83 -2.25
CA ALA A 37 3.87 -8.88 -3.31
C ALA A 37 4.57 -9.23 -4.63
N THR A 38 5.85 -9.57 -4.59
CA THR A 38 6.66 -9.95 -5.76
C THR A 38 6.10 -11.20 -6.42
N ARG A 39 5.84 -12.25 -5.64
CA ARG A 39 5.27 -13.50 -6.15
C ARG A 39 3.89 -13.27 -6.77
N ALA A 40 3.03 -12.50 -6.10
CA ALA A 40 1.69 -12.20 -6.59
C ALA A 40 1.73 -11.42 -7.90
N ALA A 41 2.60 -10.40 -8.01
CA ALA A 41 2.78 -9.65 -9.24
C ALA A 41 3.28 -10.50 -10.40
N HIS A 42 4.21 -11.43 -10.14
CA HIS A 42 4.71 -12.35 -11.15
C HIS A 42 3.58 -13.23 -11.71
N VAL A 43 2.80 -13.86 -10.83
CA VAL A 43 1.66 -14.70 -11.26
C VAL A 43 0.58 -13.88 -11.96
N ALA A 44 0.30 -12.65 -11.50
CA ALA A 44 -0.63 -11.75 -12.18
C ALA A 44 -0.15 -11.39 -13.60
N SER A 45 1.16 -11.16 -13.77
CA SER A 45 1.75 -10.80 -15.06
C SER A 45 1.58 -11.92 -16.10
N ASN A 46 1.67 -13.17 -15.66
CA ASN A 46 1.47 -14.35 -16.52
C ASN A 46 0.01 -14.50 -16.99
N LYS A 47 -0.96 -13.94 -16.26
CA LYS A 47 -2.39 -14.01 -16.62
C LYS A 47 -2.78 -12.94 -17.63
N GLY A 48 -2.12 -11.79 -17.63
CA GLY A 48 -2.34 -10.72 -18.59
C GLY A 48 -2.32 -9.33 -17.94
N ARG A 49 -1.94 -8.32 -18.72
CA ARG A 49 -1.65 -6.96 -18.22
C ARG A 49 -2.90 -6.26 -17.66
N HIS A 50 -4.06 -6.42 -18.29
CA HIS A 50 -5.28 -5.70 -17.91
C HIS A 50 -6.29 -6.57 -17.17
N ILE A 51 -5.88 -7.78 -16.75
CA ILE A 51 -6.77 -8.71 -16.06
C ILE A 51 -6.79 -8.39 -14.57
N VAL A 52 -8.00 -8.23 -14.03
CA VAL A 52 -8.22 -8.20 -12.58
C VAL A 52 -8.18 -9.63 -12.07
N SER A 53 -6.98 -10.13 -11.81
CA SER A 53 -6.79 -11.47 -11.23
C SER A 53 -6.78 -11.41 -9.70
N PRO A 54 -7.11 -12.52 -9.01
CA PRO A 54 -6.97 -12.60 -7.56
C PRO A 54 -5.55 -12.26 -7.06
N GLU A 55 -4.52 -12.59 -7.84
CA GLU A 55 -3.13 -12.25 -7.54
C GLU A 55 -2.85 -10.76 -7.68
N ALA A 56 -3.42 -10.10 -8.69
CA ALA A 56 -3.29 -8.65 -8.82
C ALA A 56 -3.92 -7.94 -7.62
N ILE A 57 -5.12 -8.37 -7.21
CA ILE A 57 -5.80 -7.86 -6.01
C ILE A 57 -4.94 -8.09 -4.76
N ARG A 58 -4.43 -9.31 -4.55
CA ARG A 58 -3.55 -9.63 -3.43
C ARG A 58 -2.28 -8.78 -3.42
N CYS A 59 -1.64 -8.59 -4.57
CA CYS A 59 -0.45 -7.76 -4.70
C CYS A 59 -0.75 -6.32 -4.25
N VAL A 60 -1.83 -5.73 -4.76
CA VAL A 60 -2.27 -4.37 -4.39
C VAL A 60 -2.58 -4.26 -2.89
N GLN A 61 -3.27 -5.24 -2.31
CA GLN A 61 -3.54 -5.27 -0.87
C GLN A 61 -2.25 -5.28 -0.04
N VAL A 62 -1.27 -6.08 -0.44
CA VAL A 62 0.03 -6.13 0.24
C VAL A 62 0.79 -4.82 0.11
N LEU A 63 0.80 -4.20 -1.06
CA LEU A 63 1.40 -2.88 -1.28
C LEU A 63 0.76 -1.81 -0.37
N ARG A 64 -0.57 -1.82 -0.25
CA ARG A 64 -1.29 -0.90 0.66
C ARG A 64 -0.97 -1.17 2.13
N MET A 65 -0.88 -2.44 2.52
CA MET A 65 -0.44 -2.79 3.86
C MET A 65 0.94 -2.18 4.12
N MET A 66 1.91 -2.43 3.22
CA MET A 66 3.27 -1.89 3.31
C MET A 66 3.30 -0.36 3.47
N GLY A 67 2.55 0.37 2.65
CA GLY A 67 2.47 1.84 2.72
C GLY A 67 1.76 2.38 3.97
N SER A 68 1.02 1.54 4.71
CA SER A 68 0.36 1.93 5.97
C SER A 68 1.18 1.60 7.22
N LEU A 69 2.34 0.95 7.06
CA LEU A 69 3.21 0.58 8.18
C LEU A 69 4.08 1.75 8.59
N THR A 70 4.21 1.95 9.90
CA THR A 70 5.24 2.84 10.45
C THR A 70 6.59 2.13 10.41
N LEU A 71 7.39 2.46 9.42
CA LEU A 71 8.72 1.88 9.19
C LEU A 71 9.81 2.86 9.62
N THR A 72 10.93 2.32 10.10
CA THR A 72 12.14 3.12 10.33
C THR A 72 13.05 3.03 9.10
N SER A 73 13.86 4.06 8.87
CA SER A 73 14.86 4.08 7.79
C SER A 73 15.74 2.83 7.80
N ARG A 74 16.15 2.36 8.99
CA ARG A 74 16.90 1.11 9.20
C ARG A 74 16.18 -0.13 8.68
N VAL A 75 14.86 -0.22 8.82
CA VAL A 75 14.11 -1.38 8.32
C VAL A 75 14.07 -1.36 6.79
N ILE A 76 13.88 -0.19 6.20
CA ILE A 76 13.84 -0.02 4.74
C ILE A 76 15.20 -0.42 4.14
N THR A 77 16.30 0.13 4.65
CA THR A 77 17.67 -0.13 4.13
C THR A 77 18.16 -1.56 4.34
N LYS A 78 17.72 -2.24 5.42
CA LYS A 78 18.07 -3.65 5.66
C LYS A 78 17.37 -4.64 4.72
N THR A 79 16.35 -4.18 3.99
CA THR A 79 15.55 -5.03 3.11
C THR A 79 15.74 -4.63 1.66
N ASN A 80 15.48 -5.56 0.73
CA ASN A 80 15.48 -5.27 -0.71
C ASN A 80 14.20 -4.55 -1.19
N ALA A 81 13.53 -3.81 -0.30
CA ALA A 81 12.22 -3.22 -0.53
C ALA A 81 12.20 -2.27 -1.72
N LEU A 82 13.14 -1.32 -1.75
CA LEU A 82 13.20 -0.32 -2.81
C LEU A 82 13.41 -0.98 -4.18
N ARG A 83 14.35 -1.93 -4.27
CA ARG A 83 14.65 -2.64 -5.52
C ARG A 83 13.45 -3.46 -6.00
N ALA A 84 12.81 -4.20 -5.10
CA ALA A 84 11.63 -4.98 -5.45
C ALA A 84 10.46 -4.08 -5.89
N LEU A 85 10.21 -2.98 -5.17
CA LEU A 85 9.15 -2.04 -5.51
C LEU A 85 9.42 -1.29 -6.82
N GLN A 86 10.69 -0.98 -7.15
CA GLN A 86 11.08 -0.42 -8.44
C GLN A 86 10.73 -1.38 -9.59
N PHE A 87 11.00 -2.67 -9.42
CA PHE A 87 10.59 -3.69 -10.40
C PHE A 87 9.06 -3.79 -10.52
N LEU A 88 8.33 -3.71 -9.41
CA LEU A 88 6.87 -3.70 -9.44
C LEU A 88 6.29 -2.41 -10.06
N ALA A 89 7.00 -1.29 -9.95
CA ALA A 89 6.65 -0.03 -10.58
C ALA A 89 6.82 -0.03 -12.12
N THR A 90 7.40 -1.07 -12.70
CA THR A 90 7.41 -1.31 -14.15
C THR A 90 6.44 -2.42 -14.58
N ASN A 91 5.59 -2.91 -13.67
CA ASN A 91 4.66 -4.00 -13.96
C ASN A 91 3.65 -3.60 -15.07
N GLY A 92 3.30 -4.57 -15.91
CA GLY A 92 2.32 -4.37 -16.98
C GLY A 92 0.91 -4.10 -16.48
N ASN A 93 0.58 -4.54 -15.26
CA ASN A 93 -0.69 -4.23 -14.62
C ASN A 93 -0.69 -2.77 -14.10
N PRO A 94 -1.57 -1.90 -14.63
CA PRO A 94 -1.55 -0.48 -14.31
C PRO A 94 -1.83 -0.22 -12.82
N LYS A 95 -2.64 -1.08 -12.16
CA LYS A 95 -2.97 -0.91 -10.75
C LYS A 95 -1.79 -1.26 -9.86
N ILE A 96 -1.14 -2.41 -10.08
CA ILE A 96 0.09 -2.81 -9.38
C ILE A 96 1.14 -1.70 -9.54
N ARG A 97 1.38 -1.27 -10.78
CA ARG A 97 2.32 -0.20 -11.11
C ARG A 97 2.05 1.09 -10.32
N SER A 98 0.81 1.57 -10.31
CA SER A 98 0.44 2.81 -9.62
C SER A 98 0.64 2.72 -8.11
N GLU A 99 0.24 1.61 -7.50
CA GLU A 99 0.36 1.40 -6.05
C GLU A 99 1.83 1.20 -5.65
N SER A 100 2.64 0.50 -6.44
CA SER A 100 4.08 0.37 -6.19
C SER A 100 4.81 1.71 -6.24
N LYS A 101 4.47 2.59 -7.20
CA LYS A 101 5.02 3.95 -7.24
C LYS A 101 4.64 4.75 -6.00
N SER A 102 3.39 4.67 -5.55
CA SER A 102 2.93 5.34 -4.33
C SER A 102 3.73 4.89 -3.09
N VAL A 103 3.93 3.58 -2.94
CA VAL A 103 4.73 3.03 -1.83
C VAL A 103 6.19 3.46 -1.95
N LEU A 104 6.79 3.46 -3.14
CA LEU A 104 8.17 3.94 -3.33
C LEU A 104 8.35 5.39 -2.88
N VAL A 105 7.46 6.28 -3.29
CA VAL A 105 7.49 7.69 -2.90
C VAL A 105 7.40 7.81 -1.38
N HIS A 106 6.49 7.05 -0.75
CA HIS A 106 6.36 7.05 0.70
C HIS A 106 7.63 6.58 1.42
N LEU A 107 8.24 5.47 0.98
CA LEU A 107 9.47 4.95 1.59
C LEU A 107 10.68 5.86 1.39
N ASN A 108 10.81 6.48 0.21
CA ASN A 108 11.87 7.46 -0.04
C ASN A 108 11.70 8.68 0.87
N GLY A 109 10.47 9.17 1.05
CA GLY A 109 10.20 10.26 1.99
C GLY A 109 10.60 9.90 3.44
N ILE A 110 10.46 8.65 3.87
CA ILE A 110 10.95 8.21 5.19
C ILE A 110 12.48 8.25 5.27
N LEU A 111 13.18 7.93 4.17
CA LEU A 111 14.65 7.93 4.12
C LEU A 111 15.23 9.34 4.05
N GLU A 112 14.55 10.29 3.41
CA GLU A 112 15.02 11.68 3.28
C GLU A 112 14.82 12.49 4.57
N ASN A 113 13.89 12.09 5.44
CA ASN A 113 13.58 12.78 6.70
C ASN A 113 14.34 12.22 7.92
N HIS A 114 15.37 11.39 7.72
CA HIS A 114 16.07 10.67 8.79
C HIS A 114 17.59 10.72 8.62
#